data_AF-A0A7C6SHV9-F1
#
_entry.id   AF-A0A7C6SHV9-F1
#
_cell.length_a   1.000
_cell.length_b   1.000
_cell.length_c   1.000
_cell.angle_alpha   90.00
_cell.angle_beta   90.00
_cell.angle_gamma   90.00
#
_symmetry.space_group_name_H-M   'P 1'
#
loop_
_entity.id
_entity.type
_entity.pdbx_description
1 polymer ?
#
loop_
_entity_poly.entity_id
_entity_poly.type
_entity_poly.pdbx_seq_one_letter_code
_entity_poly.pdbx_strand_id
1 'polypeptide(L)'
;ESLPQPTMDSLVMEREERPTLSETKPQVSVPMEAEFVEKPTLVIRALAQHHGNYILAEDDQRLYLIDQHAAMERIQYEKIKKQFEHRTMMSMPLLFPITLSNQHQIVAQWDVYLPLFQQLGLEFELFGQDRLILREIPEWLVDVDAENFLYSLIDLLLENKEVSISEMLKDKIATMACHRSIRFNDKLNLVQMEQLIKDLFACENPYNCPHGRPTVVLLEAKSLLKEFGR
;
A
#
# COMPACT_ATOMS: atom_id res chain seq x y z
N GLU A 1 -86.38 -48.92 -33.16
CA GLU A 1 -86.06 -50.10 -32.32
C GLU A 1 -84.55 -50.06 -32.03
N SER A 2 -83.94 -50.68 -31.01
CA SER A 2 -84.37 -51.25 -29.72
C SER A 2 -83.08 -51.61 -28.96
N LEU A 3 -83.00 -51.36 -27.64
CA LEU A 3 -81.86 -51.80 -26.82
C LEU A 3 -81.83 -53.34 -26.70
N PRO A 4 -80.64 -53.95 -26.48
CA PRO A 4 -80.38 -54.46 -25.14
C PRO A 4 -78.91 -54.39 -24.63
N GLN A 5 -78.77 -54.23 -23.32
CA GLN A 5 -77.68 -54.73 -22.43
C GLN A 5 -78.09 -56.12 -21.88
N PRO A 6 -77.29 -56.95 -21.15
CA PRO A 6 -76.17 -56.66 -20.22
C PRO A 6 -74.88 -57.50 -20.58
N THR A 7 -73.94 -57.99 -19.73
CA THR A 7 -73.86 -58.25 -18.27
C THR A 7 -72.40 -58.35 -17.75
N MET A 8 -72.24 -58.32 -16.42
CA MET A 8 -71.08 -58.79 -15.63
C MET A 8 -70.91 -60.34 -15.74
N ASP A 9 -69.86 -61.01 -15.28
CA ASP A 9 -68.90 -60.75 -14.18
C ASP A 9 -67.51 -61.33 -14.51
N SER A 10 -66.37 -60.80 -14.04
CA SER A 10 -65.71 -61.22 -12.78
C SER A 10 -64.50 -60.31 -12.43
N LEU A 11 -63.98 -60.38 -11.20
CA LEU A 11 -63.02 -59.44 -10.59
C LEU A 11 -61.53 -59.87 -10.62
N VAL A 12 -60.65 -58.93 -10.20
CA VAL A 12 -59.22 -59.08 -9.80
C VAL A 12 -58.26 -59.33 -11.00
N MET A 13 -57.16 -58.60 -11.24
CA MET A 13 -56.13 -58.05 -10.33
C MET A 13 -55.72 -56.59 -10.57
N GLU A 14 -55.01 -56.06 -9.58
CA GLU A 14 -54.60 -54.69 -9.28
C GLU A 14 -53.82 -53.89 -10.36
N ARG A 15 -53.78 -52.57 -10.17
CA ARG A 15 -53.02 -51.62 -10.98
C ARG A 15 -51.60 -51.41 -10.46
N GLU A 16 -50.61 -51.52 -11.33
CA GLU A 16 -49.33 -50.82 -11.18
C GLU A 16 -49.27 -49.66 -12.21
N GLU A 17 -49.53 -48.44 -11.76
CA GLU A 17 -49.39 -47.24 -12.59
C GLU A 17 -47.91 -46.81 -12.60
N ARG A 18 -47.36 -46.57 -13.80
CA ARG A 18 -45.93 -46.30 -14.00
C ARG A 18 -45.54 -44.95 -13.37
N PRO A 19 -44.38 -44.87 -12.68
CA PRO A 19 -44.01 -43.69 -11.91
C PRO A 19 -43.79 -42.46 -12.79
N THR A 20 -44.24 -41.31 -12.31
CA THR A 20 -44.06 -40.00 -12.95
C THR A 20 -42.60 -39.55 -12.86
N LEU A 21 -42.14 -38.83 -13.89
CA LEU A 21 -40.83 -38.18 -13.89
C LEU A 21 -40.80 -37.08 -12.83
N SER A 22 -40.04 -37.28 -11.77
CA SER A 22 -39.80 -36.29 -10.72
C SER A 22 -38.55 -35.48 -11.05
N GLU A 23 -38.67 -34.15 -11.10
CA GLU A 23 -37.55 -33.25 -11.39
C GLU A 23 -36.58 -33.17 -10.20
N THR A 24 -35.50 -33.96 -10.26
CA THR A 24 -34.43 -33.92 -9.27
C THR A 24 -33.62 -32.63 -9.37
N LYS A 25 -34.04 -31.59 -8.64
CA LYS A 25 -33.20 -30.41 -8.38
C LYS A 25 -31.89 -30.85 -7.70
N PRO A 26 -30.71 -30.47 -8.21
CA PRO A 26 -29.45 -30.77 -7.53
C PRO A 26 -29.37 -29.99 -6.22
N GLN A 27 -29.23 -30.69 -5.09
CA GLN A 27 -28.96 -30.06 -3.80
C GLN A 27 -27.50 -29.58 -3.76
N VAL A 28 -27.29 -28.30 -4.02
CA VAL A 28 -25.99 -27.63 -3.86
C VAL A 28 -25.81 -27.28 -2.38
N SER A 29 -25.16 -28.17 -1.63
CA SER A 29 -24.73 -27.91 -0.25
C SER A 29 -23.48 -27.03 -0.25
N VAL A 30 -23.67 -25.72 -0.10
CA VAL A 30 -22.60 -24.73 0.12
C VAL A 30 -22.58 -24.34 1.61
N PRO A 31 -21.41 -24.04 2.22
CA PRO A 31 -21.28 -24.06 3.68
C PRO A 31 -22.05 -22.94 4.39
N MET A 32 -22.40 -23.25 5.65
CA MET A 32 -22.78 -22.32 6.72
C MET A 32 -22.02 -21.00 6.63
N GLU A 33 -22.71 -19.87 6.73
CA GLU A 33 -22.11 -18.54 6.70
C GLU A 33 -20.92 -18.46 7.67
N ALA A 34 -19.73 -18.20 7.13
CA ALA A 34 -18.63 -17.76 7.94
C ALA A 34 -19.00 -16.39 8.51
N GLU A 35 -19.20 -16.30 9.83
CA GLU A 35 -19.35 -15.02 10.51
C GLU A 35 -18.14 -14.16 10.15
N PHE A 36 -18.37 -13.10 9.37
CA PHE A 36 -17.41 -12.03 9.23
C PHE A 36 -17.33 -11.33 10.58
N VAL A 37 -16.45 -11.85 11.44
CA VAL A 37 -15.95 -11.11 12.60
C VAL A 37 -15.23 -9.90 12.02
N GLU A 38 -15.98 -8.80 11.87
CA GLU A 38 -15.41 -7.49 11.62
C GLU A 38 -14.35 -7.26 12.69
N LYS A 39 -13.08 -7.27 12.28
CA LYS A 39 -12.02 -6.76 13.14
C LYS A 39 -12.47 -5.35 13.53
N PRO A 40 -12.61 -5.03 14.83
CA PRO A 40 -13.03 -3.70 15.23
C PRO A 40 -12.03 -2.72 14.64
N THR A 41 -12.47 -1.99 13.62
CA THR A 41 -11.61 -1.08 12.88
C THR A 41 -11.36 0.06 13.82
N LEU A 42 -10.14 0.17 14.35
CA LEU A 42 -9.81 1.15 15.38
C LEU A 42 -10.04 2.57 14.82
N VAL A 43 -11.18 3.17 15.16
CA VAL A 43 -11.59 4.49 14.69
C VAL A 43 -10.83 5.55 15.50
N ILE A 44 -9.55 5.71 15.17
CA ILE A 44 -8.67 6.69 15.79
C ILE A 44 -9.05 8.07 15.24
N ARG A 45 -9.75 8.86 16.05
CA ARG A 45 -10.29 10.18 15.69
C ARG A 45 -9.24 11.27 15.90
N ALA A 46 -8.97 12.10 14.88
CA ALA A 46 -8.12 13.28 15.06
C ALA A 46 -8.79 14.33 15.96
N LEU A 47 -8.01 14.93 16.86
CA LEU A 47 -8.48 15.97 17.79
C LEU A 47 -7.89 17.35 17.45
N ALA A 48 -6.57 17.43 17.30
CA ALA A 48 -5.87 18.70 17.09
C ALA A 48 -4.45 18.48 16.53
N GLN A 49 -3.94 19.50 15.83
CA GLN A 49 -2.51 19.61 15.52
C GLN A 49 -1.82 20.48 16.58
N HIS A 50 -0.66 20.06 17.07
CA HIS A 50 0.16 20.80 18.03
C HIS A 50 1.50 21.23 17.39
N HIS A 51 1.76 22.55 17.43
CA HIS A 51 2.93 23.22 16.85
C HIS A 51 3.28 22.88 15.38
N GLY A 52 2.35 22.31 14.59
CA GLY A 52 2.62 21.90 13.20
C GLY A 52 3.43 20.61 13.05
N ASN A 53 3.75 19.92 14.16
CA ASN A 53 4.62 18.73 14.18
C ASN A 53 3.94 17.49 14.78
N TYR A 54 2.94 17.67 15.64
CA TYR A 54 2.27 16.56 16.31
C TYR A 54 0.77 16.56 16.04
N ILE A 55 0.20 15.36 15.89
CA ILE A 55 -1.23 15.13 15.81
C ILE A 55 -1.67 14.46 17.13
N LEU A 56 -2.67 15.04 17.78
CA LEU A 56 -3.38 14.41 18.88
C LEU A 56 -4.60 13.68 18.31
N ALA A 57 -4.80 12.44 18.72
CA ALA A 57 -5.94 11.61 18.32
C ALA A 57 -6.37 10.68 19.46
N GLU A 58 -7.54 10.05 19.38
CA GLU A 58 -8.04 9.13 20.42
C GLU A 58 -8.81 7.93 19.86
N ASP A 59 -8.80 6.82 20.60
CA ASP A 59 -9.79 5.73 20.51
C ASP A 59 -10.59 5.67 21.83
N ASP A 60 -11.51 4.70 21.98
CA ASP A 60 -12.35 4.53 23.18
C ASP A 60 -11.56 4.28 24.50
N GLN A 61 -10.24 4.07 24.44
CA GLN A 61 -9.39 3.62 25.55
C GLN A 61 -8.08 4.41 25.72
N ARG A 62 -7.64 5.16 24.71
CA ARG A 62 -6.27 5.73 24.61
C ARG A 62 -6.26 7.09 23.94
N LEU A 63 -5.40 7.97 24.46
CA LEU A 63 -4.92 9.15 23.76
C LEU A 63 -3.63 8.79 22.97
N TYR A 64 -3.57 9.25 21.73
CA TYR A 64 -2.46 9.08 20.80
C TYR A 64 -1.77 10.43 20.59
N LEU A 65 -0.44 10.45 20.67
CA LEU A 65 0.40 11.56 20.23
C LEU A 65 1.28 11.06 19.08
N ILE A 66 1.05 11.57 17.88
CA ILE A 66 1.67 11.09 16.65
C ILE A 66 2.64 12.17 16.12
N ASP A 67 3.89 11.81 15.87
CA ASP A 67 4.86 12.66 15.18
C ASP A 67 4.52 12.66 13.68
N GLN A 68 4.07 13.81 13.18
CA GLN A 68 3.58 13.97 11.81
C GLN A 68 4.68 13.70 10.78
N HIS A 69 5.92 14.11 11.06
CA HIS A 69 7.05 13.93 10.15
C HIS A 69 7.47 12.47 10.10
N ALA A 70 7.67 11.83 11.26
CA ALA A 70 8.02 10.42 11.35
C ALA A 70 6.92 9.51 10.76
N ALA A 71 5.65 9.87 10.92
CA ALA A 71 4.52 9.19 10.29
C ALA A 71 4.56 9.29 8.75
N MET A 72 4.80 10.49 8.20
CA MET A 72 4.98 10.65 6.76
C MET A 72 6.21 9.89 6.23
N GLU A 73 7.32 9.82 6.97
CA GLU A 73 8.49 8.99 6.61
C GLU A 73 8.08 7.51 6.49
N ARG A 74 7.32 6.98 7.44
CA ARG A 74 6.82 5.59 7.45
C ARG A 74 5.91 5.31 6.25
N ILE A 75 4.89 6.14 6.05
CA ILE A 75 3.90 5.99 4.96
C ILE A 75 4.60 6.00 3.61
N GLN A 76 5.48 6.98 3.38
CA GLN A 76 6.14 7.15 2.09
C GLN A 76 7.17 6.04 1.82
N TYR A 77 7.90 5.59 2.84
CA TYR A 77 8.86 4.49 2.71
C TYR A 77 8.17 3.19 2.32
N GLU A 78 7.05 2.85 2.96
CA GLU A 78 6.32 1.63 2.60
C GLU A 78 5.61 1.73 1.26
N LYS A 79 5.08 2.91 0.87
CA LYS A 79 4.56 3.14 -0.48
C LYS A 79 5.63 2.86 -1.55
N ILE A 80 6.83 3.42 -1.38
CA ILE A 80 7.96 3.23 -2.30
C ILE A 80 8.44 1.77 -2.31
N LYS A 81 8.58 1.15 -1.12
CA LYS A 81 9.01 -0.26 -1.00
C LYS A 81 8.04 -1.21 -1.70
N LYS A 82 6.73 -1.04 -1.48
CA LYS A 82 5.69 -1.85 -2.12
C LYS A 82 5.68 -1.65 -3.65
N GLN A 83 5.96 -0.45 -4.15
CA GLN A 83 6.16 -0.21 -5.59
C GLN A 83 7.40 -0.95 -6.15
N PHE A 84 8.52 -1.03 -5.42
CA PHE A 84 9.70 -1.81 -5.82
C PHE A 84 9.53 -3.33 -5.77
N GLU A 85 8.67 -3.83 -4.90
CA GLU A 85 8.39 -5.27 -4.76
C GLU A 85 7.46 -5.73 -5.89
N HIS A 86 6.40 -4.97 -6.16
CA HIS A 86 5.40 -5.31 -7.18
C HIS A 86 5.75 -4.84 -8.59
N ARG A 87 6.83 -4.06 -8.76
CA ARG A 87 7.25 -3.41 -10.01
C ARG A 87 6.16 -2.52 -10.62
N THR A 88 5.38 -1.86 -9.78
CA THR A 88 4.24 -0.99 -10.14
C THR A 88 4.60 0.49 -10.14
N MET A 89 5.90 0.83 -10.18
CA MET A 89 6.38 2.20 -10.16
C MET A 89 6.10 2.88 -11.51
N MET A 90 5.09 3.76 -11.54
CA MET A 90 4.76 4.56 -12.72
C MET A 90 5.66 5.78 -12.81
N SER A 91 6.20 6.04 -14.00
CA SER A 91 6.94 7.25 -14.36
C SER A 91 6.02 8.33 -14.94
N MET A 92 6.49 9.58 -14.97
CA MET A 92 5.88 10.69 -15.70
C MET A 92 6.95 11.55 -16.38
N PRO A 93 6.67 12.11 -17.57
CA PRO A 93 7.64 12.96 -18.28
C PRO A 93 7.87 14.30 -17.59
N LEU A 94 9.13 14.69 -17.51
CA LEU A 94 9.57 16.01 -17.07
C LEU A 94 9.26 17.06 -18.13
N LEU A 95 8.78 18.23 -17.71
CA LEU A 95 8.63 19.40 -18.59
C LEU A 95 9.98 19.92 -19.11
N PHE A 96 11.04 19.73 -18.32
CA PHE A 96 12.42 20.07 -18.66
C PHE A 96 13.34 18.89 -18.26
N PRO A 97 14.00 18.21 -19.21
CA PRO A 97 14.90 17.10 -18.91
C PRO A 97 16.11 17.54 -18.06
N ILE A 98 16.46 16.75 -17.04
CA ILE A 98 17.62 17.02 -16.16
C ILE A 98 18.87 16.38 -16.77
N THR A 99 19.95 17.15 -16.94
CA THR A 99 21.21 16.66 -17.55
C THR A 99 22.29 16.48 -16.51
N LEU A 100 22.57 15.24 -16.12
CA LEU A 100 23.63 14.88 -15.19
C LEU A 100 24.95 14.75 -15.95
N SER A 101 25.99 15.49 -15.52
CA SER A 101 27.30 15.52 -16.18
C SER A 101 28.37 14.74 -15.40
N ASN A 102 29.52 14.46 -16.04
CA ASN A 102 30.66 13.70 -15.50
C ASN A 102 30.39 12.21 -15.22
N GLN A 103 29.35 11.63 -15.83
CA GLN A 103 28.80 10.30 -15.55
C GLN A 103 29.53 9.12 -16.22
N HIS A 104 30.80 9.31 -16.58
CA HIS A 104 31.61 8.32 -17.32
C HIS A 104 31.54 6.89 -16.75
N GLN A 105 31.51 6.73 -15.42
CA GLN A 105 31.51 5.41 -14.77
C GLN A 105 30.18 4.66 -14.88
N ILE A 106 29.07 5.38 -14.98
CA ILE A 106 27.74 4.82 -15.26
C ILE A 106 27.59 4.55 -16.76
N VAL A 107 28.01 5.48 -17.62
CA VAL A 107 27.97 5.33 -19.09
C VAL A 107 28.79 4.13 -19.55
N ALA A 108 29.97 3.89 -18.95
CA ALA A 108 30.82 2.72 -19.26
C ALA A 108 30.23 1.36 -18.82
N GLN A 109 29.14 1.36 -18.04
CA GLN A 109 28.46 0.16 -17.53
C GLN A 109 26.94 0.25 -17.75
N TRP A 110 26.53 0.93 -18.84
CA TRP A 110 25.14 1.36 -19.03
C TRP A 110 24.11 0.22 -18.93
N ASP A 111 24.38 -0.90 -19.60
CA ASP A 111 23.50 -2.07 -19.63
C ASP A 111 23.31 -2.73 -18.24
N VAL A 112 24.19 -2.42 -17.28
CA VAL A 112 24.14 -2.91 -15.90
C VAL A 112 23.26 -2.01 -15.03
N TYR A 113 23.29 -0.70 -15.25
CA TYR A 113 22.53 0.28 -14.45
C TYR A 113 21.15 0.63 -15.02
N LEU A 114 20.94 0.55 -16.34
CA LEU A 114 19.65 0.81 -16.99
C LEU A 114 18.49 -0.01 -16.38
N PRO A 115 18.60 -1.34 -16.14
CA PRO A 115 17.51 -2.12 -15.55
C PRO A 115 17.15 -1.72 -14.10
N LEU A 116 18.06 -1.05 -13.39
CA LEU A 116 17.82 -0.48 -12.06
C LEU A 116 17.12 0.87 -12.17
N PHE A 117 17.57 1.77 -13.05
CA PHE A 117 16.88 3.06 -13.28
C PHE A 117 15.43 2.85 -13.73
N GLN A 118 15.17 1.87 -14.61
CA GLN A 118 13.81 1.50 -15.00
C GLN A 118 12.96 0.92 -13.85
N GLN A 119 13.57 0.17 -12.92
CA GLN A 119 12.90 -0.26 -11.67
C GLN A 119 12.67 0.89 -10.68
N LEU A 120 13.34 2.03 -10.86
CA LEU A 120 13.14 3.28 -10.13
C LEU A 120 12.15 4.24 -10.81
N GLY A 121 11.55 3.87 -11.95
CA GLY A 121 10.71 4.78 -12.74
C GLY A 121 11.49 5.98 -13.31
N LEU A 122 12.82 5.84 -13.46
CA LEU A 122 13.73 6.87 -13.98
C LEU A 122 14.14 6.49 -15.41
N GLU A 123 13.54 7.16 -16.40
CA GLU A 123 13.88 6.91 -17.81
C GLU A 123 14.96 7.89 -18.28
N PHE A 124 16.14 7.34 -18.57
CA PHE A 124 17.37 8.07 -18.91
C PHE A 124 17.85 7.73 -20.32
N GLU A 125 18.30 8.75 -21.06
CA GLU A 125 19.07 8.57 -22.30
C GLU A 125 20.56 8.91 -22.11
N LEU A 126 21.43 8.26 -22.89
CA LEU A 126 22.85 8.60 -22.96
C LEU A 126 23.07 9.84 -23.84
N PHE A 127 23.91 10.77 -23.39
CA PHE A 127 24.37 11.90 -24.21
C PHE A 127 25.89 12.00 -24.17
N GLY A 128 26.54 11.70 -25.30
CA GLY A 128 28.00 11.69 -25.41
C GLY A 128 28.64 10.50 -24.70
N GLN A 129 29.73 10.74 -23.96
CA GLN A 129 30.47 9.72 -23.20
C GLN A 129 30.52 10.04 -21.70
N ASP A 130 29.83 11.11 -21.29
CA ASP A 130 29.98 11.78 -20.00
C ASP A 130 28.64 12.21 -19.36
N ARG A 131 27.48 12.00 -20.01
CA ARG A 131 26.20 12.53 -19.52
C ARG A 131 25.04 11.57 -19.64
N LEU A 132 24.11 11.74 -18.71
CA LEU A 132 22.79 11.13 -18.70
C LEU A 132 21.75 12.25 -18.77
N ILE A 133 20.75 12.12 -19.62
CA ILE A 133 19.60 13.04 -19.66
C ILE A 133 18.38 12.29 -19.14
N LEU A 134 17.83 12.73 -18.02
CA LEU A 134 16.62 12.18 -17.42
C LEU A 134 15.39 12.77 -18.12
N ARG A 135 14.52 11.91 -18.64
CA ARG A 135 13.26 12.29 -19.29
C ARG A 135 12.05 12.09 -18.42
N GLU A 136 12.02 11.04 -17.59
CA GLU A 136 10.87 10.71 -16.76
C GLU A 136 11.25 10.42 -15.30
N ILE A 137 10.35 10.72 -14.37
CA ILE A 137 10.52 10.49 -12.93
C ILE A 137 9.32 9.77 -12.30
N PRO A 138 9.49 9.02 -11.20
CA PRO A 138 8.38 8.45 -10.47
C PRO A 138 7.62 9.50 -9.65
N GLU A 139 6.36 9.19 -9.31
CA GLU A 139 5.45 10.03 -8.50
C GLU A 139 6.11 10.61 -7.23
N TRP A 140 6.90 9.80 -6.53
CA TRP A 140 7.52 10.18 -5.26
C TRP A 140 8.70 11.15 -5.37
N LEU A 141 9.16 11.45 -6.59
CA LEU A 141 10.28 12.37 -6.83
C LEU A 141 9.82 13.77 -7.29
N VAL A 142 8.51 14.01 -7.44
CA VAL A 142 7.97 15.28 -7.98
C VAL A 142 8.22 16.48 -7.07
N ASP A 143 7.95 16.35 -5.76
CA ASP A 143 8.19 17.41 -4.76
C ASP A 143 9.62 17.37 -4.16
N VAL A 144 10.50 16.53 -4.73
CA VAL A 144 11.89 16.34 -4.30
C VAL A 144 12.84 17.19 -5.15
N ASP A 145 13.96 17.62 -4.55
CA ASP A 145 15.14 18.05 -5.31
C ASP A 145 15.73 16.84 -6.07
N ALA A 146 15.18 16.60 -7.27
CA ALA A 146 15.48 15.45 -8.09
C ALA A 146 16.96 15.40 -8.48
N GLU A 147 17.56 16.52 -8.92
CA GLU A 147 18.97 16.56 -9.33
C GLU A 147 19.91 16.14 -8.17
N ASN A 148 19.74 16.71 -6.97
CA ASN A 148 20.57 16.32 -5.83
C ASN A 148 20.24 14.91 -5.31
N PHE A 149 19.01 14.41 -5.47
CA PHE A 149 18.70 12.99 -5.20
C PHE A 149 19.46 12.07 -6.17
N LEU A 150 19.51 12.40 -7.46
CA LEU A 150 20.10 11.55 -8.49
C LEU A 150 21.62 11.46 -8.38
N TYR A 151 22.32 12.57 -8.08
CA TYR A 151 23.75 12.50 -7.74
C TYR A 151 23.97 11.60 -6.51
N SER A 152 23.17 11.78 -5.44
CA SER A 152 23.27 10.92 -4.23
C SER A 152 23.03 9.43 -4.53
N LEU A 153 22.09 9.12 -5.44
CA LEU A 153 21.80 7.77 -5.90
C LEU A 153 22.98 7.20 -6.70
N ILE A 154 23.53 7.96 -7.64
CA ILE A 154 24.66 7.53 -8.47
C ILE A 154 25.89 7.25 -7.60
N ASP A 155 26.22 8.14 -6.66
CA ASP A 155 27.35 7.94 -5.72
C ASP A 155 27.18 6.61 -4.95
N LEU A 156 25.97 6.35 -4.41
CA LEU A 156 25.66 5.09 -3.74
C LEU A 156 25.85 3.87 -4.66
N LEU A 157 25.51 3.97 -5.95
CA LEU A 157 25.64 2.88 -6.92
C LEU A 157 27.09 2.66 -7.42
N LEU A 158 27.95 3.66 -7.31
CA LEU A 158 29.38 3.55 -7.59
C LEU A 158 30.16 2.99 -6.39
N GLU A 159 29.70 3.27 -5.16
CA GLU A 159 30.18 2.60 -3.94
C GLU A 159 29.81 1.11 -3.92
N ASN A 160 28.54 0.78 -4.21
CA ASN A 160 27.99 -0.57 -4.04
C ASN A 160 28.12 -1.35 -5.37
N LYS A 161 29.37 -1.68 -5.73
CA LYS A 161 29.80 -2.27 -7.02
C LYS A 161 29.13 -3.57 -7.45
N GLU A 162 28.52 -4.30 -6.52
CA GLU A 162 27.66 -5.44 -6.87
C GLU A 162 26.27 -4.92 -7.23
N VAL A 163 26.05 -4.62 -8.52
CA VAL A 163 24.79 -4.06 -9.06
C VAL A 163 23.64 -5.10 -9.10
N SER A 164 23.60 -5.99 -8.11
CA SER A 164 22.38 -6.72 -7.77
C SER A 164 21.51 -5.82 -6.89
N ILE A 165 20.22 -5.76 -7.19
CA ILE A 165 19.27 -4.92 -6.44
C ILE A 165 18.84 -5.64 -5.16
N SER A 166 19.82 -5.80 -4.25
CA SER A 166 19.63 -6.37 -2.92
C SER A 166 18.58 -5.59 -2.13
N GLU A 167 17.91 -6.27 -1.21
CA GLU A 167 16.88 -5.66 -0.34
C GLU A 167 17.47 -4.47 0.46
N MET A 168 18.71 -4.59 0.91
CA MET A 168 19.47 -3.50 1.54
C MET A 168 19.61 -2.27 0.63
N LEU A 169 19.84 -2.45 -0.67
CA LEU A 169 19.95 -1.33 -1.61
C LEU A 169 18.57 -0.69 -1.85
N LYS A 170 17.49 -1.49 -1.96
CA LYS A 170 16.11 -0.96 -2.03
C LYS A 170 15.75 -0.14 -0.79
N ASP A 171 16.06 -0.67 0.41
CA ASP A 171 15.78 -0.01 1.68
C ASP A 171 16.57 1.31 1.83
N LYS A 172 17.86 1.33 1.43
CA LYS A 172 18.66 2.57 1.36
C LYS A 172 18.00 3.61 0.44
N ILE A 173 17.63 3.23 -0.78
CA ILE A 173 17.06 4.15 -1.77
C ILE A 173 15.68 4.67 -1.32
N ALA A 174 14.81 3.80 -0.80
CA ALA A 174 13.51 4.22 -0.24
C ALA A 174 13.68 5.19 0.93
N THR A 175 14.67 4.97 1.80
CA THR A 175 15.01 5.88 2.91
C THR A 175 15.49 7.25 2.39
N MET A 176 16.40 7.27 1.41
CA MET A 176 16.91 8.50 0.79
C MET A 176 15.83 9.32 0.08
N ALA A 177 14.86 8.65 -0.56
CA ALA A 177 13.72 9.28 -1.19
C ALA A 177 12.83 10.00 -0.16
N CYS A 178 12.49 9.32 0.94
CA CYS A 178 11.58 9.87 1.96
C CYS A 178 12.13 11.13 2.63
N HIS A 179 13.42 11.12 3.01
CA HIS A 179 14.07 12.26 3.67
C HIS A 179 14.04 13.54 2.82
N ARG A 180 13.97 13.44 1.49
CA ARG A 180 13.94 14.61 0.58
C ARG A 180 12.53 15.01 0.12
N SER A 181 11.52 14.16 0.30
CA SER A 181 10.14 14.40 -0.16
C SER A 181 9.26 15.15 0.85
N ILE A 182 9.64 15.15 2.13
CA ILE A 182 8.76 15.55 3.22
C ILE A 182 9.01 17.00 3.64
N ARG A 183 7.97 17.83 3.52
CA ARG A 183 7.95 19.20 4.04
C ARG A 183 7.65 19.20 5.54
N PHE A 184 8.36 20.03 6.29
CA PHE A 184 8.16 20.21 7.73
C PHE A 184 7.13 21.31 8.02
N ASN A 185 6.44 21.22 9.17
CA ASN A 185 5.49 22.23 9.68
C ASN A 185 4.23 22.51 8.84
N ASP A 186 3.87 21.67 7.86
CA ASP A 186 2.62 21.84 7.11
C ASP A 186 1.40 21.72 8.05
N LYS A 187 0.53 22.73 8.00
CA LYS A 187 -0.69 22.80 8.83
C LYS A 187 -1.78 21.92 8.24
N LEU A 188 -2.17 20.89 9.00
CA LEU A 188 -3.18 19.93 8.58
C LEU A 188 -4.56 20.30 9.15
N ASN A 189 -5.60 20.20 8.33
CA ASN A 189 -6.98 20.18 8.80
C ASN A 189 -7.36 18.78 9.35
N LEU A 190 -8.52 18.67 10.02
CA LEU A 190 -8.97 17.41 10.62
C LEU A 190 -9.04 16.24 9.63
N VAL A 191 -9.58 16.45 8.43
CA VAL A 191 -9.68 15.41 7.39
C VAL A 191 -8.30 14.95 6.91
N GLN A 192 -7.33 15.87 6.79
CA GLN A 192 -5.94 15.54 6.46
C GLN A 192 -5.26 14.75 7.60
N MET A 193 -5.53 15.09 8.86
CA MET A 193 -5.01 14.34 10.01
C MET A 193 -5.63 12.94 10.09
N GLU A 194 -6.94 12.80 9.90
CA GLU A 194 -7.63 11.50 9.86
C GLU A 194 -7.12 10.62 8.72
N GLN A 195 -6.87 11.18 7.54
CA GLN A 195 -6.30 10.45 6.41
C GLN A 195 -4.85 10.01 6.69
N LEU A 196 -4.00 10.89 7.25
CA LEU A 196 -2.64 10.54 7.65
C LEU A 196 -2.61 9.45 8.73
N ILE A 197 -3.50 9.52 9.73
CA ILE A 197 -3.67 8.47 10.74
C ILE A 197 -4.03 7.13 10.07
N LYS A 198 -5.01 7.15 9.17
CA LYS A 198 -5.47 5.96 8.44
C LYS A 198 -4.37 5.33 7.60
N ASP A 199 -3.59 6.15 6.88
CA ASP A 199 -2.48 5.67 6.06
C ASP A 199 -1.31 5.17 6.91
N LEU A 200 -1.04 5.81 8.07
CA LEU A 200 -0.05 5.33 9.03
C LEU A 200 -0.43 3.94 9.56
N PHE A 201 -1.66 3.76 10.04
CA PHE A 201 -2.11 2.47 10.58
C PHE A 201 -2.43 1.41 9.51
N ALA A 202 -2.33 1.75 8.21
CA ALA A 202 -2.29 0.80 7.10
C ALA A 202 -0.86 0.31 6.76
N CYS A 203 0.18 0.89 7.39
CA CYS A 203 1.56 0.43 7.27
C CYS A 203 1.83 -0.85 8.11
N GLU A 204 2.84 -1.62 7.72
CA GLU A 204 3.28 -2.83 8.42
C GLU A 204 3.98 -2.53 9.75
N ASN A 205 4.73 -1.44 9.84
CA ASN A 205 5.24 -0.93 11.11
C ASN A 205 4.75 0.51 11.37
N PRO A 206 3.52 0.69 11.87
CA PRO A 206 2.96 2.02 12.13
C PRO A 206 3.60 2.73 13.34
N TYR A 207 4.51 2.08 14.08
CA TYR A 207 5.06 2.55 15.36
C TYR A 207 6.50 3.08 15.30
N ASN A 208 7.26 2.80 14.23
CA ASN A 208 8.61 3.33 14.02
C ASN A 208 8.79 3.86 12.59
N CYS A 209 9.46 5.01 12.42
CA CYS A 209 9.87 5.46 11.09
C CYS A 209 11.01 4.57 10.54
N PRO A 210 11.44 4.72 9.28
CA PRO A 210 12.55 3.94 8.70
C PRO A 210 13.86 4.08 9.50
N HIS A 211 14.05 5.23 10.14
CA HIS A 211 15.18 5.54 11.01
C HIS A 211 15.03 5.04 12.46
N GLY A 212 14.00 4.24 12.76
CA GLY A 212 13.76 3.63 14.08
C GLY A 212 13.13 4.54 15.15
N ARG A 213 13.01 5.85 14.91
CA ARG A 213 12.33 6.78 15.83
C ARG A 213 10.85 6.40 16.00
N PRO A 214 10.25 6.56 17.20
CA PRO A 214 8.83 6.29 17.39
C PRO A 214 7.98 7.29 16.59
N THR A 215 6.96 6.79 15.89
CA THR A 215 5.94 7.59 15.19
C THR A 215 4.75 7.92 16.09
N VAL A 216 4.45 7.04 17.05
CA VAL A 216 3.27 7.10 17.92
C VAL A 216 3.67 6.86 19.37
N VAL A 217 3.21 7.74 20.26
CA VAL A 217 3.19 7.52 21.72
C VAL A 217 1.73 7.32 22.14
N LEU A 218 1.46 6.26 22.90
CA LEU A 218 0.13 5.92 23.40
C LEU A 218 0.03 6.16 24.90
N LEU A 219 -1.10 6.72 25.33
CA LEU A 219 -1.43 6.98 26.74
C LEU A 219 -2.80 6.34 27.05
N GLU A 220 -2.81 5.21 27.76
CA GLU A 220 -4.06 4.56 28.16
C GLU A 220 -4.83 5.40 29.19
N ALA A 221 -6.16 5.42 29.09
CA ALA A 221 -7.02 6.15 30.02
C ALA A 221 -6.81 5.74 31.49
N LYS A 222 -6.50 4.46 31.76
CA LYS A 222 -6.13 3.96 33.10
C LYS A 222 -4.85 4.57 33.64
N SER A 223 -3.85 4.76 32.78
CA SER A 223 -2.59 5.42 33.15
C SER A 223 -2.83 6.91 33.41
N LEU A 224 -3.62 7.58 32.56
CA LEU A 224 -4.00 8.99 32.78
C LEU A 224 -4.74 9.20 34.10
N LEU A 225 -5.71 8.34 34.44
CA LEU A 225 -6.41 8.40 35.74
C LEU A 225 -5.43 8.35 36.92
N LYS A 226 -4.48 7.40 36.88
CA LYS A 226 -3.45 7.23 37.91
C LYS A 226 -2.58 8.48 38.09
N GLU A 227 -2.16 9.14 37.00
CA GLU A 227 -1.36 10.38 37.08
C GLU A 227 -2.17 11.56 37.68
N PHE A 228 -3.50 11.53 37.61
CA PHE A 228 -4.40 12.45 38.32
C PHE A 228 -4.89 11.94 39.69
N GLY A 229 -4.35 10.83 40.19
CA GLY A 229 -4.71 10.25 41.49
C GLY A 229 -6.14 9.70 41.56
N ARG A 230 -6.64 9.11 40.47
CA ARG A 230 -7.99 8.54 40.32
C ARG A 230 -7.97 7.06 39.93
#